data_AF-A0A6J1X0A0-F1
#
_entry.id   AF-A0A6J1X0A0-F1
#
_cell.length_a   1.000
_cell.length_b   1.000
_cell.length_c   1.000
_cell.angle_alpha   90.00
_cell.angle_beta   90.00
_cell.angle_gamma   90.00
#
_symmetry.space_group_name_H-M   'P 1'
#
loop_
_entity.id
_entity.type
_entity.pdbx_description
1 polymer ?
#
loop_
_entity_poly.entity_id
_entity_poly.type
_entity_poly.pdbx_seq_one_letter_code
_entity_poly.pdbx_strand_id
1 'polypeptide(L)'
;MDSKMRPLMVDFENSDPFGSDIRIILKIGDDLRQDMFTLQMLRIMDRLWKSHGYDFRLSPYNCISMENEVGMIEVVEDAETVANIQKQPAMFQAASTMYKGTLLQWLKKQTEDECGRPNEAAFNKAV
;
A
#
# COMPACT_ATOMS: atom_id res chain seq x y z
N MET A 1 -1.72 -2.78 -14.92
CA MET A 1 -0.98 -1.56 -14.50
C MET A 1 -0.67 -0.77 -15.75
N ASP A 2 -1.27 0.41 -15.90
CA ASP A 2 -1.27 1.14 -17.18
C ASP A 2 -0.20 2.23 -17.25
N SER A 3 0.88 2.09 -16.48
CA SER A 3 2.01 3.02 -16.54
C SER A 3 2.89 2.76 -17.77
N LYS A 4 3.72 3.75 -18.12
CA LYS A 4 4.57 3.75 -19.32
C LYS A 4 5.39 2.47 -19.49
N MET A 5 6.04 2.01 -18.41
CA MET A 5 6.93 0.85 -18.45
C MET A 5 6.22 -0.49 -18.20
N ARG A 6 4.89 -0.48 -18.02
CA ARG A 6 4.04 -1.68 -17.84
C ARG A 6 4.66 -2.72 -16.89
N PRO A 7 4.87 -2.35 -15.62
CA PRO A 7 5.48 -3.24 -14.65
C PRO A 7 4.65 -4.52 -14.46
N LEU A 8 5.34 -5.61 -14.13
CA LEU A 8 4.73 -6.93 -13.96
C LEU A 8 4.37 -7.13 -12.50
N MET A 9 3.13 -7.56 -12.24
CA MET A 9 2.74 -8.10 -10.95
C MET A 9 3.07 -9.59 -10.94
N VAL A 10 3.83 -10.04 -9.95
CA VAL A 10 4.23 -11.44 -9.81
C VAL A 10 3.77 -11.94 -8.46
N ASP A 11 2.89 -12.96 -8.50
CA ASP A 11 2.35 -13.65 -7.34
C ASP A 11 3.12 -14.96 -7.14
N PHE A 12 3.52 -15.24 -5.90
CA PHE A 12 4.17 -16.47 -5.49
C PHE A 12 3.34 -17.16 -4.41
N GLU A 13 3.08 -18.45 -4.62
CA GLU A 13 2.46 -19.31 -3.63
C GLU A 13 3.50 -19.67 -2.56
N ASN A 14 3.15 -19.47 -1.30
CA ASN A 14 4.02 -19.83 -0.19
C ASN A 14 3.91 -21.34 0.11
N SER A 15 5.04 -22.04 0.08
CA SER A 15 5.07 -23.46 0.44
C SER A 15 4.87 -23.71 1.95
N ASP A 16 5.08 -22.70 2.79
CA ASP A 16 4.75 -22.76 4.21
C ASP A 16 3.23 -22.59 4.38
N PRO A 17 2.50 -23.58 4.91
CA PRO A 17 1.06 -23.49 5.11
C PRO A 17 0.62 -22.42 6.12
N PHE A 18 1.56 -21.86 6.91
CA PHE A 18 1.29 -20.76 7.83
C PHE A 18 1.79 -19.41 7.30
N GLY A 19 2.50 -19.39 6.18
CA GLY A 19 3.00 -18.19 5.53
C GLY A 19 1.96 -17.58 4.60
N SER A 20 1.95 -16.25 4.50
CA SER A 20 1.20 -15.58 3.43
C SER A 20 1.93 -15.72 2.10
N ASP A 21 1.17 -15.77 1.01
CA ASP A 21 1.69 -15.63 -0.35
C ASP A 21 2.49 -14.33 -0.50
N ILE A 22 3.45 -14.35 -1.41
CA ILE A 22 4.36 -13.22 -1.62
C ILE A 22 4.01 -12.58 -2.96
N ARG A 23 3.82 -11.26 -2.96
CA ARG A 23 3.57 -10.51 -4.19
C ARG A 23 4.60 -9.40 -4.36
N ILE A 24 5.13 -9.30 -5.57
CA ILE A 24 6.09 -8.26 -5.96
C ILE A 24 5.66 -7.56 -7.25
N ILE A 25 6.07 -6.31 -7.38
CA ILE A 25 6.05 -5.56 -8.61
C ILE A 25 7.45 -5.56 -9.19
N LEU A 26 7.64 -6.21 -10.33
CA LEU A 26 8.87 -6.16 -11.10
C LEU A 26 8.80 -4.96 -12.06
N LYS A 27 9.77 -4.05 -11.95
CA LYS A 27 9.93 -2.92 -12.86
C LYS A 27 11.18 -3.09 -13.72
N ILE A 28 11.01 -2.92 -15.02
CA ILE A 28 12.06 -2.96 -16.03
C ILE A 28 11.95 -1.67 -16.85
N GLY A 29 13.05 -0.92 -16.95
CA GLY A 29 13.10 0.41 -17.59
C GLY A 29 12.88 1.58 -16.62
N ASP A 30 12.83 1.34 -15.31
CA ASP A 30 12.74 2.39 -14.28
C ASP A 30 13.93 2.28 -13.32
N ASP A 31 14.60 3.40 -13.04
CA ASP A 31 15.66 3.48 -12.03
C ASP A 31 15.07 3.62 -10.61
N LEU A 32 15.14 2.54 -9.82
CA LEU A 32 14.60 2.48 -8.46
C LEU A 32 15.56 2.96 -7.37
N ARG A 33 16.76 3.46 -7.70
CA ARG A 33 17.75 3.87 -6.69
C ARG A 33 17.23 5.00 -5.79
N GLN A 34 16.48 5.96 -6.35
CA GLN A 34 15.92 7.07 -5.58
C GLN A 34 14.79 6.61 -4.65
N ASP A 35 13.88 5.76 -5.12
CA ASP A 35 12.82 5.14 -4.33
C ASP A 35 13.39 4.33 -3.16
N MET A 36 14.38 3.48 -3.44
CA MET A 36 15.08 2.67 -2.45
C MET A 36 15.73 3.54 -1.36
N PHE A 37 16.44 4.60 -1.75
CA PHE A 37 17.02 5.55 -0.80
C PHE A 37 15.96 6.26 0.05
N THR A 38 14.86 6.69 -0.57
CA THR A 38 13.76 7.40 0.11
C THR A 38 13.12 6.51 1.18
N LEU A 39 12.83 5.25 0.85
CA LEU A 39 12.27 4.27 1.79
C LEU A 39 13.26 3.94 2.92
N GLN A 40 14.57 3.93 2.64
CA GLN A 40 15.59 3.80 3.68
C GLN A 40 15.58 4.98 4.65
N MET A 41 15.46 6.21 4.15
CA MET A 41 15.34 7.39 5.00
C MET A 41 14.09 7.36 5.88
N LEU A 42 12.94 6.93 5.33
CA LEU A 42 11.72 6.75 6.11
C LEU A 42 11.88 5.72 7.24
N ARG A 43 12.61 4.62 7.00
CA ARG A 43 12.93 3.62 8.04
C ARG A 43 13.83 4.18 9.14
N ILE A 44 14.78 5.04 8.78
CA ILE A 44 15.63 5.72 9.77
C ILE A 44 14.78 6.67 10.62
N MET A 45 13.93 7.47 9.99
CA MET A 45 13.01 8.38 10.69
C MET A 45 12.08 7.62 11.63
N ASP A 46 11.45 6.53 11.16
CA ASP A 46 10.57 5.68 11.96
C ASP A 46 11.28 5.13 13.20
N ARG A 47 12.51 4.63 13.06
CA ARG A 47 13.32 4.16 14.20
C ARG A 47 13.64 5.28 15.19
N LEU A 48 13.98 6.47 14.70
CA LEU A 48 14.28 7.62 15.55
C LEU A 48 13.03 8.12 16.30
N TRP A 49 11.87 8.15 15.66
CA TRP A 49 10.63 8.55 16.33
C TRP A 49 10.21 7.53 17.37
N LYS A 50 10.25 6.23 17.03
CA LYS A 50 9.92 5.15 17.97
C LYS A 50 10.84 5.14 19.19
N SER A 51 12.13 5.44 19.03
CA SER A 51 13.06 5.54 20.17
C SER A 51 12.74 6.69 21.14
N HIS A 52 11.95 7.68 20.70
CA HIS A 52 11.47 8.78 21.51
C HIS A 52 9.99 8.62 21.91
N GLY A 53 9.40 7.43 21.72
CA GLY A 53 8.02 7.14 22.11
C GLY A 53 6.95 7.60 21.11
N TYR A 54 7.34 7.98 19.89
CA TYR A 54 6.42 8.36 18.83
C TYR A 54 6.29 7.23 17.80
N ASP A 55 5.16 6.52 17.81
CA ASP A 55 4.79 5.57 16.77
C ASP A 55 3.79 6.20 15.78
N PHE A 56 4.30 6.67 14.63
CA PHE A 56 3.49 7.24 13.56
C PHE A 56 2.95 6.17 12.59
N ARG A 57 3.14 4.89 12.89
CA ARG A 57 2.58 3.78 12.13
C ARG A 57 2.98 3.78 10.65
N LEU A 58 4.25 4.10 10.39
CA LEU A 58 4.79 4.04 9.04
C LEU A 58 4.97 2.59 8.58
N SER A 59 4.57 2.33 7.33
CA SER A 59 4.76 1.04 6.64
C SER A 59 5.67 1.20 5.41
N PRO A 60 6.98 1.44 5.59
CA PRO A 60 7.92 1.59 4.49
C PRO A 60 8.22 0.23 3.84
N TYR A 61 7.43 -0.10 2.81
CA TYR A 61 7.58 -1.30 1.99
C TYR A 61 8.98 -1.43 1.36
N ASN A 62 9.35 -2.64 0.99
CA ASN A 62 10.65 -2.93 0.39
C ASN A 62 10.71 -2.50 -1.07
N CYS A 63 11.87 -1.94 -1.43
CA CYS A 63 12.23 -1.57 -2.79
C CYS A 63 13.71 -1.89 -2.95
N ILE A 64 14.05 -2.60 -4.02
CA ILE A 64 15.43 -2.97 -4.33
C ILE A 64 15.73 -2.67 -5.80
N SER A 65 16.80 -1.92 -6.03
CA SER A 65 17.43 -1.80 -7.35
C SER A 65 18.44 -2.94 -7.50
N MET A 66 18.32 -3.71 -8.58
CA MET A 66 19.10 -4.95 -8.79
C MET A 66 20.11 -4.80 -9.92
N GLU A 67 19.73 -4.17 -11.02
CA GLU A 67 20.58 -3.87 -12.18
C GLU A 67 20.23 -2.47 -12.71
N ASN A 68 20.89 -2.03 -13.79
CA ASN A 68 20.53 -0.80 -14.48
C ASN A 68 19.06 -0.82 -14.92
N GLU A 69 18.26 0.11 -14.36
CA GLU A 69 16.83 0.25 -14.64
C GLU A 69 16.00 -1.02 -14.38
N VAL A 70 16.47 -1.91 -13.51
CA VAL A 70 15.74 -3.12 -13.09
C VAL A 70 15.67 -3.18 -11.58
N GLY A 71 14.47 -3.45 -11.06
CA GLY A 71 14.28 -3.69 -9.64
C GLY A 71 12.90 -4.19 -9.27
N MET A 72 12.72 -4.45 -7.98
CA MET A 72 11.51 -5.03 -7.41
C MET A 72 10.98 -4.15 -6.28
N ILE A 73 9.65 -4.10 -6.19
CA ILE A 73 8.93 -3.41 -5.11
C ILE A 73 7.99 -4.42 -4.45
N GLU A 74 7.99 -4.46 -3.12
CA GLU A 74 7.04 -5.23 -2.32
C GLU A 74 5.63 -4.66 -2.49
N VAL A 75 4.65 -5.54 -2.67
CA VAL A 75 3.25 -5.13 -2.64
C VAL A 75 2.76 -5.08 -1.21
N VAL A 76 2.13 -3.95 -0.87
CA VAL A 76 1.34 -3.83 0.35
C VAL A 76 -0.04 -4.40 0.07
N GLU A 77 -0.33 -5.55 0.67
CA GLU A 77 -1.64 -6.20 0.60
C GLU A 77 -2.72 -5.34 1.25
N ASP A 78 -3.99 -5.59 0.89
CA ASP A 78 -5.16 -4.86 1.39
C ASP A 78 -5.12 -3.33 1.19
N ALA A 79 -4.28 -2.84 0.27
CA ALA A 79 -4.14 -1.42 -0.04
C ALA A 79 -4.83 -1.03 -1.36
N GLU A 80 -5.35 0.20 -1.41
CA GLU A 80 -5.94 0.77 -2.62
C GLU A 80 -5.50 2.24 -2.77
N THR A 81 -5.34 2.69 -4.02
CA THR A 81 -4.96 4.08 -4.28
C THR A 81 -6.10 5.03 -3.94
N VAL A 82 -5.79 6.20 -3.36
CA VAL A 82 -6.80 7.24 -3.05
C VAL A 82 -7.62 7.62 -4.30
N ALA A 83 -6.98 7.67 -5.47
CA ALA A 83 -7.64 7.94 -6.73
C ALA A 83 -8.71 6.88 -7.08
N ASN A 84 -8.42 5.60 -6.88
CA ASN A 84 -9.40 4.53 -7.11
C ASN A 84 -10.53 4.55 -6.08
N ILE A 85 -10.21 4.78 -4.79
CA ILE A 85 -11.23 4.94 -3.73
C ILE A 85 -12.21 6.06 -4.09
N GLN A 86 -11.71 7.19 -4.60
CA GLN A 86 -12.55 8.33 -4.98
C GLN A 86 -13.40 8.08 -6.24
N LYS A 87 -12.95 7.21 -7.15
CA LYS A 87 -13.72 6.82 -8.35
C LYS A 87 -14.86 5.85 -8.05
N GLN A 88 -14.78 5.04 -7.00
CA GLN A 88 -15.80 4.03 -6.66
C GLN A 88 -17.24 4.59 -6.57
N PRO A 89 -17.52 5.67 -5.82
CA PRO A 89 -18.87 6.25 -5.77
C PRO A 89 -19.27 7.01 -7.05
N ALA A 90 -18.31 7.47 -7.85
CA ALA A 90 -18.56 8.23 -9.07
C ALA A 90 -19.19 7.38 -10.20
N MET A 91 -19.12 6.05 -10.10
CA MET A 91 -19.79 5.16 -11.05
C MET A 91 -21.32 5.17 -10.90
N PHE A 92 -21.85 5.55 -9.73
CA PHE A 92 -23.30 5.62 -9.46
C PHE A 92 -23.86 7.06 -9.42
N GLN A 93 -23.00 8.08 -9.31
CA GLN A 93 -23.42 9.48 -9.31
C GLN A 93 -22.65 10.22 -10.41
N ALA A 94 -23.39 10.74 -11.40
CA ALA A 94 -22.88 11.44 -12.58
C ALA A 94 -22.14 12.78 -12.29
N ALA A 95 -21.69 13.01 -11.06
CA ALA A 95 -20.97 14.20 -10.64
C ALA A 95 -19.54 13.82 -10.21
N SER A 96 -18.57 14.28 -11.01
CA SER A 96 -17.13 14.13 -10.87
C SER A 96 -16.51 14.98 -9.73
N THR A 97 -17.17 15.07 -8.58
CA THR A 97 -16.64 15.80 -7.43
C THR A 97 -15.98 14.83 -6.46
N MET A 98 -14.69 15.05 -6.17
CA MET A 98 -13.99 14.42 -5.04
C MET A 98 -14.82 14.66 -3.78
N TYR A 99 -15.65 13.69 -3.41
CA TYR A 99 -16.54 13.83 -2.26
C TYR A 99 -15.71 13.67 -1.00
N LYS A 100 -15.68 14.72 -0.16
CA LYS A 100 -14.87 14.76 1.06
C LYS A 100 -15.13 13.60 2.01
N GLY A 101 -16.32 12.98 1.95
CA GLY A 101 -16.69 11.84 2.80
C GLY A 101 -16.30 10.45 2.25
N THR A 102 -15.82 10.32 1.01
CA THR A 102 -15.61 9.00 0.38
C THR A 102 -14.55 8.18 1.08
N LEU A 103 -13.44 8.81 1.47
CA LEU A 103 -12.36 8.10 2.16
C LEU A 103 -12.80 7.60 3.53
N LEU A 104 -13.55 8.42 4.28
CA LEU A 104 -14.11 8.01 5.57
C LEU A 104 -15.10 6.84 5.41
N GLN A 105 -15.96 6.88 4.39
CA GLN A 105 -16.89 5.79 4.11
C GLN A 105 -16.16 4.50 3.71
N TRP A 106 -15.11 4.63 2.89
CA TRP A 106 -14.27 3.49 2.52
C TRP A 106 -13.59 2.90 3.76
N LEU A 107 -13.00 3.74 4.62
CA LEU A 107 -12.38 3.30 5.87
C LEU A 107 -13.38 2.57 6.77
N LYS A 108 -14.55 3.15 7.01
CA LYS A 108 -15.62 2.50 7.80
C LYS A 108 -15.96 1.11 7.26
N LYS A 109 -16.11 0.99 5.95
CA LYS A 109 -16.40 -0.30 5.31
C LYS A 109 -15.30 -1.34 5.54
N GLN A 110 -14.03 -0.93 5.62
CA GLN A 110 -12.91 -1.85 5.88
C GLN A 110 -12.73 -2.17 7.37
N THR A 111 -13.20 -1.29 8.27
CA THR A 111 -12.98 -1.42 9.72
C THR A 111 -14.21 -1.86 10.50
N GLU A 112 -15.38 -1.97 9.88
CA GLU A 112 -16.63 -2.39 10.53
C GLU A 112 -16.96 -3.86 10.21
N ASP A 113 -17.40 -4.62 11.21
CA ASP A 113 -17.91 -5.99 11.04
C ASP A 113 -19.28 -6.01 10.34
N GLU A 114 -19.81 -7.18 9.99
CA GLU A 114 -21.13 -7.36 9.36
C GLU A 114 -22.31 -6.71 10.13
N CYS A 115 -22.14 -6.47 11.44
CA CYS A 115 -23.11 -5.76 12.29
C CYS A 115 -22.83 -4.26 12.47
N GLY A 116 -21.87 -3.67 11.74
CA GLY A 116 -21.51 -2.25 11.84
C GLY A 116 -20.75 -1.90 13.13
N ARG A 117 -20.14 -2.88 13.80
CA ARG A 117 -19.33 -2.67 15.01
C ARG A 117 -17.87 -2.43 14.62
N PRO A 118 -17.13 -1.57 15.35
CA PRO A 118 -15.71 -1.36 15.07
C PRO A 118 -14.93 -2.66 15.30
N ASN A 119 -14.18 -3.08 14.29
CA ASN A 119 -13.25 -4.18 14.37
C ASN A 119 -11.85 -3.61 14.64
N GLU A 120 -11.43 -3.70 15.89
CA GLU A 120 -10.16 -3.15 16.36
C GLU A 120 -8.95 -3.85 15.72
N ALA A 121 -9.07 -5.14 15.37
CA ALA A 121 -8.03 -5.85 14.65
C ALA A 121 -7.90 -5.35 13.21
N ALA A 122 -9.01 -5.09 12.52
CA ALA A 122 -9.02 -4.51 11.18
C ALA A 122 -8.48 -3.06 11.20
N PHE A 123 -8.86 -2.27 12.22
CA PHE A 123 -8.36 -0.92 12.40
C PHE A 123 -6.84 -0.89 12.67
N ASN A 124 -6.35 -1.75 13.56
CA ASN A 124 -4.92 -1.84 13.88
C ASN A 124 -4.08 -2.45 12.73
N LYS A 125 -4.72 -3.14 11.77
CA LYS A 125 -4.10 -3.59 10.52
C LYS A 125 -4.07 -2.48 9.46
N ALA A 126 -5.09 -1.62 9.43
CA ALA A 126 -5.23 -0.52 8.47
C ALA A 126 -4.42 0.74 8.86
N VAL A 127 -4.07 0.89 10.13
CA VAL A 127 -3.32 2.01 10.71
C VAL A 127 -1.98 1.52 11.21
#